data_AF-A0A7G9P2U5-F1
#
_entry.id   AF-A0A7G9P2U5-F1
#
_cell.length_a   1.000
_cell.length_b   1.000
_cell.length_c   1.000
_cell.angle_alpha   90.00
_cell.angle_beta   90.00
_cell.angle_gamma   90.00
#
_symmetry.space_group_name_H-M   'P 1'
#
loop_
_entity.id
_entity.type
_entity.pdbx_description
1 polymer ?
#
loop_
_entity_poly.entity_id
_entity_poly.type
_entity_poly.pdbx_seq_one_letter_code
_entity_poly.pdbx_strand_id
1 'polypeptide(L)'
;MIKQRNTVNFVVDVLTLVVALGLVATGLMMKYIMPPGSGRHGLLLWGWNRHEWGDVHFWLSVSAIALVVIHLFLHWQWVCTTIGRMFTGPGHGAPTRGRRIFGGVAAVVLCVGVVGGFMMLASMNVTRSAAAAAEHEAADGGGGGGGGHGFRGGRGME
;
A
#
# COMPACT_ATOMS: atom_id res chain seq x y z
N MET A 1 -9.46 -2.86 39.97
CA MET A 1 -9.32 -3.64 38.70
C MET A 1 -8.35 -2.99 37.70
N ILE A 2 -7.17 -2.53 38.14
CA ILE A 2 -6.20 -1.77 37.30
C ILE A 2 -5.30 -2.68 36.44
N LYS A 3 -5.15 -3.96 36.82
CA LYS A 3 -4.23 -4.93 36.19
C LYS A 3 -4.52 -5.20 34.71
N GLN A 4 -5.80 -5.25 34.33
CA GLN A 4 -6.27 -5.54 32.96
C GLN A 4 -5.81 -4.49 31.93
N ARG A 5 -5.79 -3.20 32.32
CA ARG A 5 -5.50 -2.08 31.39
C ARG A 5 -4.04 -2.07 30.97
N ASN A 6 -3.13 -2.33 31.92
CA ASN A 6 -1.71 -2.47 31.62
C ASN A 6 -1.42 -3.72 30.78
N THR A 7 -2.13 -4.82 31.03
CA THR A 7 -1.99 -6.03 30.20
C THR A 7 -2.41 -5.76 28.76
N VAL A 8 -3.54 -5.07 28.53
CA VAL A 8 -3.98 -4.69 27.17
C VAL A 8 -2.96 -3.79 26.48
N ASN A 9 -2.46 -2.74 27.16
CA ASN A 9 -1.45 -1.86 26.59
C ASN A 9 -0.18 -2.63 26.21
N PHE A 10 0.32 -3.48 27.11
CA PHE A 10 1.51 -4.29 26.85
C PHE A 10 1.31 -5.27 25.68
N VAL A 11 0.15 -5.94 25.60
CA VAL A 11 -0.16 -6.85 24.49
C VAL A 11 -0.22 -6.11 23.17
N VAL A 12 -0.87 -4.93 23.13
CA VAL A 12 -0.92 -4.12 21.90
C VAL A 12 0.47 -3.65 21.49
N ASP A 13 1.32 -3.24 22.42
CA ASP A 13 2.69 -2.81 22.13
C ASP A 13 3.53 -3.95 21.56
N VAL A 14 3.45 -5.14 22.17
CA VAL A 14 4.15 -6.34 21.69
C VAL A 14 3.62 -6.76 20.33
N LEU A 15 2.30 -6.78 20.12
CA LEU A 15 1.70 -7.11 18.82
C LEU A 15 2.14 -6.11 17.74
N THR A 16 2.13 -4.82 18.07
CA THR A 16 2.58 -3.76 17.14
C THR A 16 4.05 -3.97 16.77
N LEU A 17 4.91 -4.29 17.75
CA LEU A 17 6.32 -4.59 17.50
C LEU A 17 6.51 -5.82 16.61
N VAL A 18 5.80 -6.92 16.89
CA VAL A 18 5.90 -8.16 16.12
C VAL A 18 5.46 -7.93 14.68
N VAL A 19 4.35 -7.24 14.46
CA VAL A 19 3.85 -6.93 13.11
C VAL A 19 4.80 -5.99 12.39
N ALA A 20 5.37 -4.98 13.07
CA ALA A 20 6.37 -4.09 12.49
C ALA A 20 7.65 -4.85 12.07
N LEU A 21 8.13 -5.78 12.89
CA LEU A 21 9.26 -6.64 12.54
C LEU A 21 8.94 -7.55 11.35
N GLY A 22 7.74 -8.14 11.31
CA GLY A 22 7.28 -8.93 10.17
C GLY A 22 7.20 -8.11 8.88
N LEU A 23 6.76 -6.86 8.97
CA LEU A 23 6.71 -5.93 7.84
C LEU A 23 8.12 -5.61 7.31
N VAL A 24 9.06 -5.30 8.21
CA VAL A 24 10.47 -5.07 7.83
C VAL A 24 11.09 -6.34 7.23
N ALA A 25 10.89 -7.50 7.86
CA ALA A 25 11.43 -8.76 7.39
C ALA A 25 10.92 -9.11 5.98
N THR A 26 9.61 -9.01 5.74
CA THR A 26 9.02 -9.28 4.41
C THR A 26 9.45 -8.26 3.37
N GLY A 27 9.59 -6.98 3.73
CA GLY A 27 10.10 -5.94 2.83
C GLY A 27 11.57 -6.17 2.43
N LEU A 28 12.43 -6.48 3.40
CA LEU A 28 13.84 -6.81 3.15
C LEU A 28 13.97 -8.09 2.32
N MET A 29 13.17 -9.12 2.63
CA MET A 29 13.14 -10.35 1.86
C MET A 29 12.75 -10.09 0.39
N MET A 30 11.68 -9.33 0.14
CA MET A 30 11.31 -8.99 -1.24
C MET A 30 12.34 -8.11 -1.95
N LYS A 31 13.09 -7.26 -1.22
CA LYS A 31 14.12 -6.41 -1.80
C LYS A 31 15.41 -7.17 -2.16
N TYR A 32 15.86 -8.06 -1.28
CA TYR A 32 17.18 -8.70 -1.37
C TYR A 32 17.13 -10.15 -1.84
N ILE A 33 16.09 -10.91 -1.47
CA ILE A 33 15.96 -12.33 -1.83
C ILE A 33 15.21 -12.48 -3.18
N MET A 34 14.30 -11.56 -3.51
CA MET A 34 13.56 -11.59 -4.78
C MET A 34 13.61 -10.26 -5.56
N PRO A 35 14.79 -9.88 -6.08
CA PRO A 35 14.95 -8.61 -6.81
C PRO A 35 13.97 -8.48 -7.99
N PRO A 36 13.52 -7.25 -8.31
CA PRO A 36 12.60 -6.98 -9.41
C PRO A 36 13.22 -7.43 -10.74
N GLY A 37 12.49 -8.26 -11.49
CA GLY A 37 12.96 -8.94 -12.72
C GLY A 37 12.89 -10.47 -12.63
N SER A 38 12.85 -11.03 -11.42
CA SER A 38 12.73 -12.47 -11.15
C SER A 38 11.37 -13.10 -11.47
N GLY A 39 10.31 -12.30 -11.66
CA GLY A 39 8.99 -12.79 -12.05
C GLY A 39 8.97 -13.51 -13.41
N ARG A 40 9.99 -13.27 -14.26
CA ARG A 40 10.18 -13.98 -15.54
C ARG A 40 11.00 -15.28 -15.39
N HIS A 41 11.64 -15.50 -14.24
CA HIS A 41 12.54 -16.63 -13.97
C HIS A 41 12.02 -17.60 -12.88
N GLY A 42 10.78 -17.44 -12.41
CA GLY A 42 10.12 -18.45 -11.58
C GLY A 42 10.77 -18.71 -10.23
N LEU A 43 11.42 -17.71 -9.61
CA LEU A 43 11.97 -17.84 -8.27
C LEU A 43 10.84 -18.04 -7.26
N LEU A 44 10.68 -19.29 -6.80
CA LEU A 44 9.73 -19.70 -5.78
C LEU A 44 10.46 -19.67 -4.42
N LEU A 45 9.99 -18.84 -3.50
CA LEU A 45 10.46 -18.84 -2.12
C LEU A 45 9.41 -19.54 -1.26
N TRP A 46 9.78 -20.70 -0.70
CA TRP A 46 8.85 -21.60 -0.01
C TRP A 46 7.61 -21.98 -0.82
N GLY A 47 7.78 -22.14 -2.14
CA GLY A 47 6.68 -22.48 -3.04
C GLY A 47 5.80 -21.28 -3.43
N TRP A 48 6.08 -20.08 -2.92
CA TRP A 48 5.35 -18.87 -3.25
C TRP A 48 6.12 -17.93 -4.15
N ASN A 49 5.40 -17.28 -5.05
CA ASN A 49 5.96 -16.31 -5.98
C ASN A 49 6.03 -14.90 -5.35
N ARG A 50 6.63 -13.94 -6.07
CA ARG A 50 6.76 -12.53 -5.61
C ARG A 50 5.41 -11.87 -5.32
N HIS A 51 4.38 -12.25 -6.05
CA HIS A 51 3.04 -11.66 -5.94
C HIS A 51 2.38 -12.09 -4.63
N GLU A 52 2.43 -13.38 -4.30
CA GLU A 52 1.88 -13.93 -3.06
C GLU A 52 2.59 -13.36 -1.83
N TRP A 53 3.93 -13.25 -1.87
CA TRP A 53 4.67 -12.54 -0.81
C TRP A 53 4.34 -11.05 -0.73
N GLY A 54 4.02 -10.44 -1.88
CA GLY A 54 3.52 -9.06 -1.96
C GLY A 54 2.17 -8.90 -1.27
N ASP A 55 1.25 -9.84 -1.45
CA ASP A 55 -0.06 -9.84 -0.79
C ASP A 55 0.08 -9.98 0.73
N VAL A 56 0.96 -10.88 1.19
CA VAL A 56 1.27 -11.03 2.62
C VAL A 56 1.86 -9.73 3.19
N HIS A 57 2.81 -9.11 2.48
CA HIS A 57 3.39 -7.85 2.91
C HIS A 57 2.36 -6.70 2.92
N PHE A 58 1.43 -6.69 1.97
CA PHE A 58 0.34 -5.73 1.93
C PHE A 58 -0.59 -5.88 3.14
N TRP A 59 -1.07 -7.09 3.44
CA TRP A 59 -1.93 -7.33 4.61
C TRP A 59 -1.21 -7.07 5.94
N LEU A 60 0.09 -7.36 6.02
CA LEU A 60 0.93 -6.96 7.15
C LEU A 60 1.01 -5.44 7.28
N SER A 61 1.14 -4.70 6.17
CA SER A 61 1.17 -3.23 6.17
C SER A 61 -0.15 -2.64 6.68
N VAL A 62 -1.28 -3.16 6.20
CA VAL A 62 -2.63 -2.73 6.63
C VAL A 62 -2.82 -3.00 8.13
N SER A 63 -2.42 -4.19 8.58
CA SER A 63 -2.49 -4.58 9.99
C SER A 63 -1.55 -3.73 10.87
N ALA A 64 -0.36 -3.40 10.39
CA ALA A 64 0.59 -2.52 11.07
C ALA A 64 0.00 -1.13 11.29
N ILE A 65 -0.60 -0.52 10.25
CA ILE A 65 -1.26 0.79 10.35
C ILE A 65 -2.38 0.74 11.40
N ALA A 66 -3.25 -0.28 11.35
CA ALA A 66 -4.35 -0.41 12.30
C ALA A 66 -3.84 -0.55 13.75
N LEU A 67 -2.83 -1.38 13.98
CA LEU A 67 -2.23 -1.55 15.30
C LEU A 67 -1.53 -0.29 15.80
N VAL A 68 -0.79 0.42 14.94
CA VAL A 68 -0.15 1.69 15.29
C VAL A 68 -1.18 2.74 15.70
N VAL A 69 -2.30 2.83 14.98
CA VAL A 69 -3.41 3.73 15.35
C VAL A 69 -3.96 3.37 16.73
N ILE A 70 -4.23 2.09 17.00
CA ILE A 70 -4.71 1.63 18.31
C ILE A 70 -3.68 1.92 19.41
N HIS A 71 -2.41 1.63 19.16
CA HIS A 71 -1.29 1.92 20.06
C HIS A 71 -1.23 3.41 20.40
N LEU A 72 -1.30 4.29 19.40
CA LEU A 72 -1.33 5.75 19.58
C LEU A 72 -2.53 6.20 20.41
N PHE A 73 -3.71 5.62 20.20
CA PHE A 73 -4.89 5.92 21.02
C PHE A 73 -4.72 5.48 22.48
N LEU A 74 -4.14 4.31 22.74
CA LEU A 74 -3.89 3.83 24.09
C LEU A 74 -2.85 4.68 24.83
N HIS A 75 -1.82 5.14 24.11
CA HIS A 75 -0.75 5.98 24.66
C HIS A 75 -1.00 7.48 24.49
N TRP A 76 -2.20 7.87 24.06
CA TRP A 76 -2.51 9.25 23.67
C TRP A 76 -2.28 10.29 24.78
N GLN A 77 -2.52 9.89 26.04
CA GLN A 77 -2.23 10.75 27.19
C GLN A 77 -0.73 11.04 27.32
N TRP A 78 0.12 10.03 27.14
CA TRP A 78 1.57 10.18 27.14
C TRP A 78 2.01 11.11 26.00
N VAL A 79 1.49 10.90 24.79
CA VAL A 79 1.78 11.74 23.61
C VAL A 79 1.49 13.21 23.89
N CYS A 80 0.29 13.52 24.39
CA CYS A 80 -0.11 14.89 24.73
C CYS A 80 0.82 15.54 25.78
N THR A 81 1.20 14.79 26.82
CA THR A 81 2.09 15.31 27.87
C THR A 81 3.53 15.51 27.37
N THR A 82 4.03 14.61 26.52
CA THR A 82 5.38 14.69 25.96
C THR A 82 5.49 15.85 24.98
N ILE A 83 4.53 16.01 24.07
CA ILE A 83 4.48 17.14 23.13
C ILE A 83 4.34 18.47 23.89
N GLY A 84 3.45 18.54 24.89
CA GLY A 84 3.30 19.75 25.71
C GLY A 84 4.61 20.16 26.40
N ARG A 85 5.35 19.19 26.97
CA ARG A 85 6.66 19.44 27.58
C ARG A 85 7.71 19.90 26.57
N MET A 86 7.70 19.36 25.36
CA MET A 86 8.67 19.73 24.32
C MET A 86 8.44 21.14 23.78
N PHE A 87 7.19 21.58 23.58
CA PHE A 87 6.89 22.86 22.93
C PHE A 87 6.58 24.02 23.87
N THR A 88 6.15 23.77 25.12
CA THR A 88 5.64 24.86 25.99
C THR A 88 6.41 25.07 27.30
N GLY A 89 7.56 24.40 27.46
CA GLY A 89 8.41 24.50 28.65
C GLY A 89 7.75 23.96 29.94
N PRO A 90 8.48 23.88 31.06
CA PRO A 90 7.95 23.41 32.34
C PRO A 90 6.91 24.40 32.87
N GLY A 91 5.61 24.08 32.86
CA GLY A 91 4.59 24.91 33.51
C GLY A 91 3.16 24.82 32.97
N HIS A 92 2.94 24.24 31.78
CA HIS A 92 1.59 24.16 31.21
C HIS A 92 0.83 22.93 31.73
N GLY A 93 -0.36 23.19 32.31
CA GLY A 93 -1.28 22.17 32.82
C GLY A 93 -1.72 21.19 31.73
N ALA A 94 -2.02 19.95 32.13
CA ALA A 94 -2.36 18.89 31.19
C ALA A 94 -3.54 19.28 30.28
N PRO A 95 -3.48 19.03 28.95
CA PRO A 95 -4.51 19.48 28.02
C PRO A 95 -5.89 18.95 28.39
N THR A 96 -6.94 19.73 28.14
CA THR A 96 -8.33 19.37 28.45
C THR A 96 -8.79 18.12 27.69
N ARG A 97 -9.69 17.33 28.30
CA ARG A 97 -10.16 16.03 27.77
C ARG A 97 -10.68 16.12 26.33
N GLY A 98 -11.38 17.20 25.99
CA GLY A 98 -11.92 17.43 24.63
C GLY A 98 -10.82 17.67 23.58
N ARG A 99 -9.79 18.44 23.91
CA ARG A 99 -8.67 18.73 22.99
C ARG A 99 -7.84 17.48 22.70
N ARG A 100 -7.78 16.54 23.66
CA ARG A 100 -7.17 15.21 23.47
C ARG A 100 -7.95 14.39 22.45
N ILE A 101 -9.26 14.23 22.63
CA ILE A 101 -10.10 13.41 21.73
C ILE A 101 -10.07 13.98 20.30
N PHE A 102 -10.19 15.31 20.16
CA PHE A 102 -10.12 15.97 18.86
C PHE A 102 -8.77 15.75 18.16
N GLY A 103 -7.66 15.87 18.88
CA GLY A 103 -6.33 15.63 18.30
C GLY A 103 -6.14 14.19 17.81
N GLY A 104 -6.66 13.20 18.53
CA GLY A 104 -6.57 11.80 18.14
C GLY A 104 -7.40 11.49 16.90
N VAL A 105 -8.64 11.99 16.86
CA VAL A 105 -9.52 11.86 15.69
C VAL A 105 -8.94 12.56 14.47
N ALA A 106 -8.43 13.79 14.64
CA ALA A 106 -7.80 14.54 13.56
C ALA A 106 -6.56 13.82 13.00
N ALA A 107 -5.75 13.18 13.84
CA ALA A 107 -4.59 12.40 13.40
C ALA A 107 -5.01 11.19 12.56
N VAL A 108 -6.06 10.46 12.96
CA VAL A 108 -6.57 9.32 12.17
C VAL A 108 -7.15 9.79 10.84
N VAL A 109 -7.96 10.84 10.85
CA VAL A 109 -8.53 11.41 9.63
C VAL A 109 -7.43 11.89 8.68
N LEU A 110 -6.37 12.50 9.22
CA LEU A 110 -5.20 12.90 8.43
C LEU A 110 -4.48 11.68 7.83
N CYS A 111 -4.22 10.63 8.61
CA CYS A 111 -3.57 9.42 8.09
C CYS A 111 -4.39 8.77 6.97
N VAL A 112 -5.71 8.62 7.16
CA VAL A 112 -6.61 8.07 6.13
C VAL A 112 -6.65 8.98 4.90
N GLY A 113 -6.71 10.30 5.10
CA GLY A 113 -6.69 11.29 4.02
C GLY A 113 -5.39 11.30 3.24
N VAL A 114 -4.24 11.14 3.89
CA VAL A 114 -2.92 11.06 3.24
C VAL A 114 -2.80 9.77 2.43
N VAL A 115 -3.20 8.62 3.00
CA VAL A 115 -3.16 7.34 2.28
C VAL A 115 -4.12 7.34 1.10
N GLY A 116 -5.38 7.75 1.31
CA GLY A 116 -6.39 7.84 0.26
C GLY A 116 -6.02 8.87 -0.81
N GLY A 117 -5.52 10.04 -0.41
CA GLY A 117 -5.04 11.08 -1.31
C GLY A 117 -3.84 10.63 -2.14
N PHE A 118 -2.88 9.94 -1.54
CA PHE A 118 -1.76 9.34 -2.26
C PHE A 118 -2.24 8.27 -3.26
N MET A 119 -3.16 7.38 -2.88
CA MET A 119 -3.72 6.38 -3.80
C MET A 119 -4.52 7.02 -4.94
N MET A 120 -5.29 8.08 -4.66
CA MET A 120 -6.04 8.81 -5.67
C MET A 120 -5.10 9.51 -6.64
N LEU A 121 -4.09 10.23 -6.15
CA LEU A 121 -3.06 10.84 -6.98
C LEU A 121 -2.31 9.78 -7.80
N ALA A 122 -1.95 8.64 -7.20
CA ALA A 122 -1.32 7.54 -7.93
C ALA A 122 -2.23 7.01 -9.04
N SER A 123 -3.54 6.84 -8.78
CA SER A 123 -4.52 6.39 -9.78
C SER A 123 -4.70 7.39 -10.93
N MET A 124 -4.62 8.69 -10.64
CA MET A 124 -4.69 9.76 -11.64
C MET A 124 -3.42 9.86 -12.50
N ASN A 125 -2.31 9.29 -12.03
CA ASN A 125 -1.04 9.21 -12.74
C ASN A 125 -0.76 7.81 -13.33
N VAL A 126 -1.72 6.87 -13.25
CA VAL A 126 -1.67 5.64 -14.08
C VAL A 126 -2.02 6.06 -15.50
N THR A 127 -1.02 6.55 -16.21
CA THR A 127 -1.08 6.69 -17.66
C THR A 127 -1.45 5.32 -18.22
N ARG A 128 -2.54 5.23 -18.99
CA ARG A 128 -2.94 4.04 -19.77
C ARG A 128 -1.90 3.79 -20.89
N SER A 129 -0.63 3.62 -20.55
CA SER A 129 0.49 3.76 -21.49
C SER A 129 0.59 2.63 -22.52
N ALA A 130 -0.26 1.61 -22.44
CA ALA A 130 -0.28 0.51 -23.41
C ALA A 130 -1.69 0.23 -23.97
N ALA A 131 -2.75 0.42 -23.18
CA ALA A 131 -4.12 0.17 -23.64
C ALA A 131 -4.61 1.21 -24.67
N ALA A 132 -4.28 2.50 -24.47
CA ALA A 132 -4.64 3.56 -25.41
C ALA A 132 -3.80 3.53 -26.71
N ALA A 133 -2.60 2.93 -26.67
CA ALA A 133 -1.75 2.78 -27.86
C ALA A 133 -2.18 1.58 -28.73
N ALA A 134 -2.56 0.44 -28.11
CA ALA A 134 -3.04 -0.73 -28.84
C ALA A 134 -4.47 -0.57 -29.39
N GLU A 135 -5.37 0.17 -28.73
CA GLU A 135 -6.69 0.48 -29.29
C GLU A 135 -6.59 1.37 -30.54
N HIS A 136 -5.61 2.27 -30.63
CA HIS A 136 -5.38 3.12 -31.79
C HIS A 136 -4.80 2.33 -32.99
N GLU A 137 -3.91 1.34 -32.75
CA GLU A 137 -3.46 0.40 -33.79
C GLU A 137 -4.56 -0.58 -34.24
N ALA A 138 -5.43 -1.02 -33.32
CA ALA A 138 -6.53 -1.95 -33.62
C ALA A 138 -7.72 -1.28 -34.34
N ALA A 139 -8.00 0.00 -34.06
CA ALA A 139 -9.06 0.76 -34.73
C ALA A 139 -8.72 1.09 -36.20
N ASP A 140 -7.44 1.33 -36.52
CA ASP A 140 -6.98 1.53 -37.91
C ASP A 140 -6.86 0.19 -38.69
N GLY A 141 -6.74 -0.95 -38.00
CA GLY A 141 -6.63 -2.28 -38.61
C GLY A 141 -7.95 -2.99 -38.95
N GLY A 142 -9.10 -2.43 -38.58
CA GLY A 142 -10.39 -3.15 -38.54
C GLY A 142 -11.38 -2.92 -39.69
N GLY A 143 -11.01 -2.19 -40.75
CA GLY A 143 -11.88 -1.89 -41.89
C GLY A 143 -11.78 -2.92 -43.03
N GLY A 144 -12.29 -4.13 -42.82
CA GLY A 144 -12.36 -5.17 -43.87
C GLY A 144 -13.32 -4.81 -45.01
N GLY A 145 -12.81 -4.75 -46.24
CA GLY A 145 -13.59 -4.72 -47.48
C GLY A 145 -13.14 -5.84 -48.40
N GLY A 146 -13.99 -6.87 -48.53
CA GLY A 146 -13.71 -8.09 -49.28
C GLY A 146 -13.58 -7.88 -50.80
N GLY A 147 -12.89 -8.82 -51.45
CA GLY A 147 -12.73 -8.83 -52.90
C GLY A 147 -11.77 -9.90 -53.41
N GLY A 148 -11.90 -11.14 -52.95
CA GLY A 148 -11.20 -12.27 -53.54
C GLY A 148 -11.98 -12.85 -54.71
N HIS A 149 -11.62 -12.51 -55.95
CA HIS A 149 -11.83 -13.39 -57.11
C HIS A 149 -10.95 -12.96 -58.28
N GLY A 150 -10.12 -13.86 -58.80
CA GLY A 150 -9.28 -13.56 -59.97
C GLY A 150 -8.23 -14.60 -60.29
N PHE A 151 -8.63 -15.87 -60.46
CA PHE A 151 -7.85 -16.84 -61.23
C PHE A 151 -7.59 -16.26 -62.64
N ARG A 152 -6.32 -16.21 -63.08
CA ARG A 152 -5.99 -16.08 -64.49
C ARG A 152 -4.78 -16.96 -64.82
N GLY A 153 -5.08 -18.14 -65.34
CA GLY A 153 -4.11 -19.03 -65.96
C GLY A 153 -3.63 -18.50 -67.32
N GLY A 154 -2.40 -18.91 -67.65
CA GLY A 154 -1.95 -19.34 -68.98
C GLY A 154 -2.08 -18.38 -70.16
N ARG A 155 -0.94 -17.93 -70.68
CA ARG A 155 -0.64 -17.97 -72.12
C ARG A 155 0.87 -17.86 -72.36
N GLY A 156 1.40 -18.79 -73.17
CA GLY A 156 2.71 -18.67 -73.79
C GLY A 156 2.71 -17.70 -74.98
N MET A 157 3.79 -17.81 -75.78
CA MET A 157 4.27 -16.92 -76.86
C MET A 157 5.25 -15.86 -76.32
N GLU A 158 6.53 -15.82 -76.64
CA GLU A 158 7.37 -16.45 -77.68
C GLU A 158 8.80 -16.67 -77.17
#